data_AF-A0A3Q3WWK0-F1
#
_entry.id   AF-A0A3Q3WWK0-F1
#
_cell.length_a   1.000
_cell.length_b   1.000
_cell.length_c   1.000
_cell.angle_alpha   90.00
_cell.angle_beta   90.00
_cell.angle_gamma   90.00
#
_symmetry.space_group_name_H-M   'P 1'
#
loop_
_entity.id
_entity.type
_entity.pdbx_description
1 polymer ?
#
loop_
_entity_poly.entity_id
_entity_poly.type
_entity_poly.pdbx_seq_one_letter_code
_entity_poly.pdbx_strand_id
1 'polypeptide(L)'
;IRSPSNTKTGLLFVILGVIFMKGGVVKESEHVIWSTLKKLRVHTGEKHDEFGDVKKMVTDEFVRQRYLEYVRIPHTEPVEHEFRWGQRADVEVSKAKMLEFMGQLYEQDPQSWSQQYREAHPPSSSQAGPSSQR
;
A
#
# COMPACT_ATOMS: atom_id res chain seq x y z
N ILE A 1 -7.75 11.49 13.46
CA ILE A 1 -7.53 10.21 12.75
C ILE A 1 -8.72 9.33 13.11
N ARG A 2 -9.62 8.97 12.17
CA ARG A 2 -10.74 8.09 12.51
C ARG A 2 -10.16 6.72 12.87
N SER A 3 -10.36 6.28 14.10
CA SER A 3 -10.01 4.94 14.55
C SER A 3 -10.63 3.91 13.60
N PRO A 4 -9.90 2.92 13.10
CA PRO A 4 -10.47 1.90 12.24
C PRO A 4 -11.45 1.07 13.08
N SER A 5 -12.75 1.34 12.93
CA SER A 5 -13.82 0.58 13.58
C SER A 5 -14.01 -0.83 13.00
N ASN A 6 -13.10 -1.27 12.12
CA ASN A 6 -13.14 -2.54 11.42
C ASN A 6 -11.72 -3.11 11.30
N THR A 7 -11.50 -4.31 11.82
CA THR A 7 -10.20 -5.00 11.81
C THR A 7 -9.67 -5.23 10.39
N LYS A 8 -10.55 -5.36 9.38
CA LYS A 8 -10.18 -5.43 7.96
C LYS A 8 -9.53 -4.13 7.46
N THR A 9 -10.02 -2.98 7.93
CA THR A 9 -9.43 -1.68 7.59
C THR A 9 -8.02 -1.57 8.15
N GLY A 10 -7.78 -2.06 9.37
CA GLY A 10 -6.42 -2.15 9.93
C GLY A 10 -5.47 -2.97 9.05
N LEU A 11 -5.89 -4.17 8.62
CA LEU A 11 -5.09 -5.00 7.71
C LEU A 11 -4.86 -4.33 6.36
N LEU A 12 -5.87 -3.64 5.82
CA LEU A 12 -5.72 -2.88 4.59
C LEU A 12 -4.62 -1.81 4.71
N PHE A 13 -4.61 -1.03 5.80
CA PHE A 13 -3.57 -0.03 6.06
C PHE A 13 -2.18 -0.66 6.14
N VAL A 14 -2.05 -1.83 6.76
CA VAL A 14 -0.78 -2.58 6.81
C VAL A 14 -0.32 -2.96 5.40
N ILE A 15 -1.22 -3.52 4.57
CA ILE A 15 -0.87 -3.93 3.20
C ILE A 15 -0.46 -2.73 2.35
N LEU A 16 -1.22 -1.63 2.41
CA LEU A 16 -0.89 -0.38 1.71
C LEU A 16 0.47 0.16 2.17
N GLY A 17 0.76 0.09 3.47
CA GLY A 17 2.05 0.43 4.05
C GLY A 17 3.20 -0.40 3.48
N VAL A 18 3.05 -1.73 3.46
CA VAL A 18 4.06 -2.63 2.88
C VAL A 18 4.33 -2.31 1.42
N ILE A 19 3.29 -2.08 0.61
CA ILE A 19 3.44 -1.76 -0.81
C ILE A 19 4.18 -0.43 -0.98
N PHE A 20 3.80 0.59 -0.23
CA PHE A 20 4.44 1.91 -0.27
C PHE A 20 5.93 1.82 0.13
N MET A 21 6.24 1.09 1.21
CA MET A 21 7.61 0.88 1.68
C MET A 21 8.46 0.07 0.70
N LYS A 22 7.85 -0.70 -0.20
CA LYS A 22 8.52 -1.44 -1.29
C LYS A 22 8.66 -0.66 -2.60
N GLY A 23 8.32 0.63 -2.61
CA GLY A 23 8.42 1.47 -3.81
C GLY A 23 7.17 1.43 -4.67
N GLY A 24 6.01 1.14 -4.07
CA GLY A 24 4.70 1.25 -4.70
C GLY A 24 4.22 0.01 -5.48
N VAL A 25 5.11 -0.96 -5.71
CA VAL A 25 4.80 -2.21 -6.42
C VAL A 25 5.39 -3.38 -5.65
N VAL A 26 4.61 -4.46 -5.46
CA VAL A 26 5.07 -5.70 -4.82
C VAL A 26 4.63 -6.89 -5.64
N LYS A 27 5.56 -7.71 -6.12
CA LYS A 27 5.23 -8.95 -6.83
C LYS A 27 4.66 -9.99 -5.86
N GLU A 28 3.68 -10.76 -6.31
CA GLU A 28 3.11 -11.85 -5.51
C GLU A 28 4.19 -12.89 -5.11
N SER A 29 5.16 -13.13 -6.00
CA SER A 29 6.28 -14.06 -5.81
C SER A 29 7.27 -13.64 -4.72
N GLU A 30 7.34 -12.35 -4.37
CA GLU A 30 8.20 -11.89 -3.28
C GLU A 30 7.64 -12.30 -1.90
N HIS A 31 6.39 -12.74 -1.84
CA HIS A 31 5.71 -13.18 -0.61
C HIS A 31 5.72 -12.17 0.55
N VAL A 32 6.10 -10.90 0.33
CA VAL A 32 6.27 -9.88 1.39
C VAL A 32 4.94 -9.58 2.07
N ILE A 33 3.86 -9.42 1.30
CA ILE A 33 2.51 -9.17 1.82
C ILE A 33 2.05 -10.37 2.66
N TRP A 34 2.14 -11.58 2.09
CA TRP A 34 1.72 -12.82 2.77
C TRP A 34 2.53 -13.10 4.03
N SER A 35 3.85 -12.85 3.99
CA SER A 35 4.73 -12.99 5.15
C SER A 35 4.41 -11.98 6.24
N THR A 36 4.06 -10.75 5.88
CA THR A 36 3.62 -9.73 6.84
C THR A 36 2.30 -10.14 7.51
N LEU A 37 1.33 -10.61 6.73
CA LEU A 37 0.06 -11.11 7.27
C LEU A 37 0.27 -12.30 8.23
N LYS A 38 1.15 -13.24 7.86
CA LYS A 38 1.52 -14.38 8.73
C LYS A 38 2.14 -13.93 10.05
N LYS A 39 3.01 -12.90 10.04
CA LYS A 39 3.59 -12.31 11.25
C LYS A 39 2.53 -11.68 12.16
N LEU A 40 1.44 -11.17 11.57
CA LEU A 40 0.27 -10.67 12.29
C LEU A 40 -0.72 -11.79 12.69
N ARG A 41 -0.30 -13.06 12.63
CA ARG A 41 -1.12 -14.25 12.92
C ARG A 41 -2.32 -14.45 11.99
N VAL A 42 -2.34 -13.75 10.85
CA VAL A 42 -3.35 -13.89 9.80
C VAL A 42 -2.83 -14.87 8.75
N HIS A 43 -3.37 -16.09 8.77
CA HIS A 43 -2.95 -17.17 7.88
C HIS A 43 -3.81 -17.23 6.62
N THR A 44 -3.18 -17.52 5.47
CA THR A 44 -3.86 -17.58 4.16
C THR A 44 -4.40 -18.98 3.82
N GLY A 45 -4.05 -20.00 4.61
CA GLY A 45 -4.40 -21.41 4.35
C GLY A 45 -5.69 -21.87 5.00
N GLU A 46 -6.23 -21.12 5.96
CA GLU A 46 -7.45 -21.45 6.70
C GLU A 46 -8.38 -20.25 6.72
N LYS A 47 -9.69 -20.48 6.77
CA LYS A 47 -10.66 -19.41 6.95
C LYS A 47 -10.51 -18.85 8.36
N HIS A 48 -10.14 -17.58 8.46
CA HIS A 48 -10.08 -16.87 9.72
C HIS A 48 -11.49 -16.49 10.18
N ASP A 49 -11.81 -16.65 11.45
CA ASP A 49 -13.16 -16.33 11.97
C ASP A 49 -13.57 -14.87 11.70
N GLU A 50 -12.61 -13.95 11.78
CA GLU A 50 -12.82 -12.51 11.57
C GLU A 50 -12.65 -12.05 10.10
N PHE A 51 -11.77 -12.70 9.33
CA PHE A 51 -11.39 -12.24 7.98
C PHE A 51 -11.88 -13.15 6.85
N GLY A 52 -12.40 -14.34 7.19
CA GLY A 52 -12.75 -15.37 6.24
C GLY A 52 -11.53 -15.86 5.45
N ASP A 53 -11.69 -15.98 4.14
CA ASP A 53 -10.58 -16.30 3.24
C ASP A 53 -9.70 -15.05 3.01
N VAL A 54 -8.55 -15.03 3.68
CA VAL A 54 -7.61 -13.91 3.64
C VAL A 54 -7.07 -13.68 2.23
N LYS A 55 -6.80 -14.74 1.47
CA LYS A 55 -6.30 -14.58 0.10
C LYS A 55 -7.35 -13.88 -0.75
N LYS A 56 -8.59 -14.36 -0.69
CA LYS A 56 -9.72 -13.74 -1.39
C LYS A 56 -10.00 -12.31 -0.93
N MET A 57 -9.87 -12.02 0.36
CA MET A 57 -10.04 -10.66 0.87
C MET A 57 -9.01 -9.71 0.23
N VAL A 58 -7.75 -10.11 0.13
CA VAL A 58 -6.69 -9.28 -0.45
C VAL A 58 -6.82 -9.16 -1.98
N THR A 59 -7.04 -10.27 -2.69
CA THR A 59 -7.05 -10.28 -4.17
C THR A 59 -8.39 -9.87 -4.78
N ASP A 60 -9.50 -10.02 -4.05
CA ASP A 60 -10.84 -9.75 -4.59
C ASP A 60 -11.51 -8.61 -3.83
N GLU A 61 -11.63 -8.67 -2.50
CA GLU A 61 -12.40 -7.70 -1.73
C GLU A 61 -11.77 -6.30 -1.78
N PHE A 62 -10.47 -6.19 -1.47
CA PHE A 62 -9.75 -4.91 -1.50
C PHE A 62 -9.54 -4.39 -2.93
N VAL A 63 -9.44 -5.29 -3.92
CA VAL A 63 -9.36 -4.91 -5.34
C VAL A 63 -10.71 -4.39 -5.85
N ARG A 64 -11.81 -5.05 -5.49
CA ARG A 64 -13.17 -4.59 -5.83
C ARG A 64 -13.49 -3.25 -5.17
N GLN A 65 -12.96 -3.01 -3.96
CA GLN A 65 -13.06 -1.73 -3.26
C GLN A 65 -12.12 -0.65 -3.82
N ARG A 66 -11.30 -0.96 -4.83
CA ARG A 66 -10.33 -0.05 -5.48
C ARG A 66 -9.23 0.46 -4.55
N TYR A 67 -8.99 -0.20 -3.43
CA TYR A 67 -7.84 0.12 -2.57
C TYR A 67 -6.56 -0.55 -3.06
N LEU A 68 -6.67 -1.74 -3.64
CA LEU A 68 -5.55 -2.44 -4.26
C LEU A 68 -5.81 -2.61 -5.75
N GLU A 69 -4.73 -2.67 -6.51
CA GLU A 69 -4.73 -3.25 -7.84
C GLU A 69 -3.94 -4.54 -7.79
N TYR A 70 -4.51 -5.59 -8.37
CA TYR A 70 -3.87 -6.89 -8.53
C TYR A 70 -3.78 -7.17 -10.02
N VAL A 71 -2.60 -6.96 -10.58
CA VAL A 71 -2.40 -6.88 -12.03
C VAL A 71 -1.46 -8.00 -12.46
N ARG A 72 -1.82 -8.68 -13.55
CA ARG A 72 -0.94 -9.68 -14.18
C ARG A 72 0.22 -8.97 -14.87
N ILE A 73 1.43 -9.46 -14.64
CA ILE A 73 2.63 -8.96 -15.31
C ILE A 73 2.71 -9.59 -16.71
N PRO A 74 2.73 -8.78 -17.79
CA PRO A 74 2.85 -9.30 -19.15
C PRO A 74 4.12 -10.13 -19.35
N HIS A 75 4.02 -11.17 -20.18
CA HIS A 75 5.18 -11.97 -20.64
C HIS A 75 5.96 -12.70 -19.52
N THR A 76 5.30 -13.03 -18.41
CA THR A 76 5.86 -13.86 -17.34
C THR A 76 5.44 -15.32 -17.47
N GLU A 77 6.41 -16.24 -17.40
CA GLU A 77 6.20 -17.68 -17.38
C GLU A 77 7.01 -18.29 -16.20
N PRO A 78 6.36 -18.82 -15.15
CA PRO A 78 4.90 -18.91 -14.95
C PRO A 78 4.23 -17.55 -14.78
N VAL A 79 2.89 -17.51 -14.88
CA VAL A 79 2.08 -16.30 -14.70
C VAL A 79 2.38 -15.64 -13.35
N GLU A 80 2.82 -14.39 -13.40
CA GLU A 80 3.12 -13.58 -12.23
C GLU A 80 2.12 -12.42 -12.09
N HIS A 81 1.80 -12.07 -10.86
CA HIS A 81 0.98 -10.89 -10.53
C HIS A 81 1.75 -9.95 -9.60
N GLU A 82 1.32 -8.70 -9.58
CA GLU A 82 1.81 -7.69 -8.65
C GLU A 82 0.66 -6.90 -8.03
N PHE A 83 0.95 -6.43 -6.82
CA PHE A 83 0.08 -5.57 -6.03
C PHE A 83 0.55 -4.12 -6.12
N ARG A 84 -0.41 -3.23 -6.31
CA ARG A 84 -0.21 -1.77 -6.29
C ARG A 84 -1.31 -1.12 -5.46
N TRP A 85 -1.12 0.15 -5.11
CA TRP A 85 -2.21 0.98 -4.62
C TRP A 85 -3.25 1.17 -5.73
N GLY A 86 -4.52 1.06 -5.37
CA GLY A 86 -5.61 1.43 -6.26
C GLY A 86 -6.03 2.88 -6.08
N GLN A 87 -6.78 3.40 -7.05
CA GLN A 87 -7.25 4.79 -7.09
C GLN A 87 -7.86 5.28 -5.77
N ARG A 88 -8.62 4.43 -5.07
CA ARG A 88 -9.25 4.81 -3.80
C ARG A 88 -8.22 5.00 -2.68
N ALA A 89 -7.17 4.17 -2.65
CA ALA A 89 -6.09 4.33 -1.68
C ALA A 89 -5.32 5.64 -1.91
N ASP A 90 -5.03 5.99 -3.16
CA ASP A 90 -4.34 7.25 -3.47
C ASP A 90 -5.13 8.51 -3.02
N VAL A 91 -6.46 8.44 -2.99
CA VAL A 91 -7.33 9.54 -2.55
C VAL A 91 -7.56 9.53 -1.04
N GLU A 92 -7.84 8.37 -0.46
CA GLU A 92 -8.24 8.27 0.95
C GLU A 92 -7.04 8.17 1.92
N VAL A 93 -5.88 7.74 1.44
CA VAL A 93 -4.69 7.50 2.26
C VAL A 93 -3.58 8.48 1.89
N SER A 94 -3.17 9.29 2.86
CA SER A 94 -2.03 10.19 2.68
C SER A 94 -0.72 9.43 2.82
N LYS A 95 0.05 9.32 1.73
CA LYS A 95 1.41 8.72 1.72
C LYS A 95 2.35 9.39 2.73
N ALA A 96 2.25 10.71 2.92
CA ALA A 96 3.00 11.43 3.95
C ALA A 96 2.66 10.95 5.37
N LYS A 97 1.37 10.89 5.72
CA LYS A 97 0.96 10.39 7.05
C LYS A 97 1.32 8.93 7.25
N MET A 98 1.28 8.12 6.20
CA MET A 98 1.70 6.73 6.25
C MET A 98 3.21 6.61 6.47
N LEU A 99 4.01 7.45 5.81
CA LEU A 99 5.46 7.49 6.00
C LEU A 99 5.83 7.93 7.42
N GLU A 100 5.17 8.96 7.95
CA GLU A 100 5.33 9.40 9.34
C GLU A 100 5.02 8.27 10.32
N PHE A 101 3.91 7.57 10.11
CA PHE A 101 3.53 6.42 10.93
C PHE A 101 4.57 5.29 10.87
N MET A 102 5.11 4.99 9.68
CA MET A 102 6.17 4.00 9.53
C MET A 102 7.45 4.43 10.24
N GLY A 103 7.82 5.71 10.16
CA GLY A 103 8.96 6.24 10.91
C GLY A 103 8.81 6.06 12.41
N GLN A 104 7.62 6.35 12.95
CA GLN A 104 7.32 6.10 14.36
C GLN A 104 7.38 4.62 14.72
N LEU A 105 6.85 3.73 13.86
CA LEU A 105 6.82 2.29 14.11
C LEU A 105 8.21 1.64 14.11
N TYR A 106 9.09 2.09 13.23
CA TYR A 106 10.45 1.57 13.09
C TYR A 106 11.49 2.37 13.88
N GLU A 107 11.07 3.39 14.63
CA GLU A 107 11.97 4.35 15.30
C GLU A 107 13.03 4.94 14.35
N GLN A 108 12.62 5.20 13.09
CA GLN A 108 13.47 5.77 12.05
C GLN A 108 12.92 7.10 11.56
N ASP A 109 13.83 7.99 11.13
CA ASP A 109 13.44 9.23 10.48
C ASP A 109 12.76 8.93 9.13
N PRO A 110 11.52 9.39 8.89
CA PRO A 110 10.85 9.34 7.58
C PRO A 110 11.71 9.76 6.39
N GLN A 111 12.65 10.70 6.58
CA GLN A 111 13.55 11.19 5.54
C GLN A 111 14.64 10.17 5.15
N SER A 112 14.91 9.18 6.00
CA SER A 112 15.86 8.09 5.71
C SER A 112 15.41 7.24 4.53
N TRP A 113 14.11 7.13 4.28
CA TRP A 113 13.53 6.51 3.09
C TRP A 113 13.36 7.52 1.98
N SER A 114 14.48 7.92 1.35
CA SER A 114 14.51 9.07 0.43
C SER A 114 13.55 8.93 -0.77
N GLN A 115 13.32 7.71 -1.28
CA GLN A 115 12.34 7.48 -2.35
C GLN A 115 10.92 7.74 -1.85
N GLN A 116 10.54 7.09 -0.75
CA GLN A 116 9.22 7.20 -0.14
C GLN A 116 8.93 8.64 0.30
N TYR A 117 9.93 9.35 0.83
CA TYR A 117 9.80 10.74 1.23
C TYR A 117 9.48 11.65 0.03
N ARG A 118 10.13 11.44 -1.11
CA ARG A 118 9.85 12.18 -2.35
C ARG A 118 8.46 11.88 -2.91
N GLU A 119 8.03 10.62 -2.86
CA GLU A 119 6.69 10.22 -3.30
C GLU A 119 5.59 10.75 -2.36
N ALA A 120 5.87 10.83 -1.06
CA ALA A 120 4.98 11.37 -0.05
C ALA A 120 4.87 12.90 -0.10
N HIS A 121 5.94 13.58 -0.51
CA HIS A 121 6.04 15.03 -0.63
C HIS A 121 6.41 15.39 -2.07
N PRO A 122 5.49 15.20 -3.04
CA PRO A 122 5.75 15.65 -4.39
C PRO A 122 6.07 17.15 -4.33
N PRO A 123 7.09 17.63 -5.08
CA PRO A 123 7.37 19.05 -5.11
C PRO A 123 6.08 19.76 -5.48
N SER A 124 5.62 20.68 -4.61
CA SER A 124 4.52 21.58 -4.92
C SER A 124 4.79 22.09 -6.31
N SER A 125 3.97 21.69 -7.29
CA SER A 125 4.09 22.13 -8.67
C SER A 125 4.25 23.64 -8.61
N SER A 126 5.49 24.09 -8.83
CA SER A 126 5.84 25.48 -8.66
C SER A 126 4.93 26.26 -9.59
N GLN A 127 4.27 27.27 -9.03
CA GLN A 127 3.45 28.21 -9.77
C GLN A 127 4.15 28.53 -11.09
N ALA A 128 3.54 28.14 -12.21
CA ALA A 128 3.80 28.82 -13.47
C ALA A 128 3.28 30.24 -13.27
N GLY A 129 4.15 31.14 -12.83
CA GLY A 129 3.86 32.56 -12.76
C GLY A 129 3.49 33.04 -14.16
N PRO A 130 2.52 33.97 -14.31
CA PRO A 130 2.20 34.51 -15.61
C PRO A 130 3.42 35.31 -16.08
N SER A 131 4.13 34.78 -17.07
CA SER A 131 5.16 35.53 -17.80
C SER A 131 4.45 36.59 -18.63
N SER A 132 4.17 37.72 -17.99
CA SER A 132 3.91 38.99 -18.64
C SER A 132 5.24 39.63 -19.02
N GLN A 133 5.24 40.37 -20.13
CA GLN A 133 6.36 41.02 -20.86
C GLN A 133 7.01 40.12 -21.93
N ARG A 134 7.06 40.52 -23.19
CA ARG A 134 7.21 41.88 -23.75
C ARG A 134 6.63 41.96 -25.16
#